data_AF-A0A6N7X6H0-F1
#
_entry.id   AF-A0A6N7X6H0-F1
#
_cell.length_a   1.000
_cell.length_b   1.000
_cell.length_c   1.000
_cell.angle_alpha   90.00
_cell.angle_beta   90.00
_cell.angle_gamma   90.00
#
_symmetry.space_group_name_H-M   'P 1'
#
loop_
_entity.id
_entity.type
_entity.pdbx_description
1 polymer ?
#
loop_
_entity_poly.entity_id
_entity_poly.type
_entity_poly.pdbx_seq_one_letter_code
_entity_poly.pdbx_strand_id
1 'polypeptide(L)'
;MEERLSRRIVGHSIPEYMIEILIQDYAGTFLRMVVSRNAGVYDLSYEQNGYRRCMAQRLPSPEKFRLLELLYDINEENENHLIPAERYMLEPELIYWKDHRIGRKTVRLLFYPDVKGEPFLRKWLILIEKILNPGVPEEKGLLEQMRYLLQKSNDPEKLRDLIQAARIRCEGSAEE
;
A
#
# COMPACT_ATOMS: atom_id res chain seq x y z
N MET A 1 24.84 4.57 -12.87
CA MET A 1 23.96 5.72 -12.60
C MET A 1 22.60 5.11 -12.34
N GLU A 2 22.14 5.04 -11.09
CA GLU A 2 20.78 4.54 -10.82
C GLU A 2 19.79 5.51 -11.46
N GLU A 3 18.90 5.00 -12.33
CA GLU A 3 17.82 5.82 -12.89
C GLU A 3 16.98 6.34 -11.73
N ARG A 4 16.95 7.67 -11.59
CA ARG A 4 16.15 8.31 -10.55
C ARG A 4 14.68 8.03 -10.85
N LEU A 5 14.00 7.38 -9.91
CA LEU A 5 12.58 7.13 -10.04
C LEU A 5 11.85 8.47 -10.00
N SER A 6 11.18 8.80 -11.10
CA SER A 6 10.45 10.06 -11.23
C SER A 6 9.12 9.87 -11.95
N ARG A 7 8.12 10.68 -11.59
CA ARG A 7 6.80 10.71 -12.20
C ARG A 7 6.41 12.15 -12.51
N ARG A 8 5.86 12.37 -13.70
CA ARG A 8 5.31 13.67 -14.10
C ARG A 8 3.79 13.61 -14.06
N ILE A 9 3.17 14.58 -13.42
CA ILE A 9 1.71 14.74 -13.32
C ILE A 9 1.34 16.08 -13.94
N VAL A 10 0.36 16.05 -14.84
CA VAL A 10 -0.13 17.24 -15.56
C VAL A 10 -1.60 17.44 -15.21
N GLY A 11 -1.99 18.68 -14.90
CA GLY A 11 -3.40 19.05 -14.76
C GLY A 11 -4.09 18.61 -13.47
N HIS A 12 -3.36 18.05 -12.50
CA HIS A 12 -3.90 17.72 -11.17
C HIS A 12 -3.23 18.57 -10.11
N SER A 13 -4.00 19.20 -9.21
CA SER A 13 -3.47 19.98 -8.10
C SER A 13 -3.26 19.11 -6.86
N ILE A 14 -2.04 19.09 -6.33
CA ILE A 14 -1.76 18.52 -5.01
C ILE A 14 -1.85 19.69 -3.99
N PRO A 15 -2.65 19.57 -2.92
CA PRO A 15 -2.72 20.61 -1.89
C PRO A 15 -1.34 20.94 -1.29
N GLU A 16 -1.05 22.22 -1.06
CA GLU A 16 0.28 22.67 -0.61
C GLU A 16 0.69 22.05 0.73
N TYR A 17 -0.23 21.94 1.69
CA TYR A 17 0.03 21.27 2.97
C TYR A 17 0.47 19.80 2.79
N MET A 18 -0.09 19.08 1.80
CA MET A 18 0.32 17.70 1.52
C MET A 18 1.73 17.65 0.95
N ILE A 19 2.09 18.61 0.09
CA ILE A 19 3.44 18.72 -0.46
C ILE A 19 4.44 18.93 0.68
N GLU A 20 4.12 19.79 1.65
CA GLU A 20 4.95 19.98 2.84
C GLU A 20 5.10 18.69 3.64
N ILE A 21 4.00 17.98 3.91
CA ILE A 21 4.02 16.69 4.65
C ILE A 21 4.88 15.64 3.94
N LEU A 22 4.72 15.52 2.63
CA LEU A 22 5.41 14.50 1.81
C LEU A 22 6.91 14.80 1.60
N ILE A 23 7.32 16.07 1.61
CA ILE A 23 8.74 16.46 1.45
C ILE A 23 9.48 16.48 2.79
N GLN A 24 8.81 16.92 3.86
CA GLN A 24 9.44 17.07 5.18
C GLN A 24 9.46 15.78 6.02
N ASP A 25 9.12 14.62 5.43
CA ASP A 25 9.12 13.30 6.09
C ASP A 25 8.21 13.24 7.33
N TYR A 26 7.16 14.08 7.37
CA TYR A 26 6.17 14.05 8.45
C TYR A 26 5.30 12.77 8.39
N ALA A 27 5.16 12.17 7.20
CA ALA A 27 4.50 10.89 6.99
C ALA A 27 5.53 9.83 6.58
N GLY A 28 6.09 9.15 7.58
CA GLY A 28 7.14 8.13 7.41
C GLY A 28 6.68 6.85 6.72
N THR A 29 5.48 6.81 6.15
CA THR A 29 4.90 5.68 5.40
C THR A 29 5.20 5.76 3.90
N PHE A 30 5.57 6.93 3.38
CA PHE A 30 5.91 7.13 1.97
C PHE A 30 7.41 7.13 1.73
N LEU A 31 7.83 6.79 0.50
CA LEU A 31 9.20 7.07 0.07
C LEU A 31 9.41 8.58 0.08
N ARG A 32 10.53 9.00 0.69
CA ARG A 32 10.95 10.39 0.67
C ARG A 32 10.98 10.89 -0.77
N MET A 33 10.40 12.06 -0.99
CA MET A 33 10.31 12.62 -2.32
C MET A 33 10.65 14.10 -2.36
N VAL A 34 11.00 14.55 -3.56
CA VAL A 34 11.16 15.95 -3.92
C VAL A 34 10.08 16.26 -4.95
N VAL A 35 9.35 17.35 -4.71
CA VAL A 35 8.33 17.85 -5.64
C VAL A 35 8.82 19.16 -6.22
N SER A 36 8.88 19.26 -7.55
CA SER A 36 8.99 20.54 -8.24
C SER A 36 7.72 20.82 -9.02
N ARG A 37 7.24 22.07 -8.95
CA ARG A 37 6.04 22.54 -9.64
C ARG A 37 6.44 23.60 -10.66
N ASN A 38 6.06 23.41 -11.92
CA ASN A 38 6.25 24.41 -12.97
C ASN A 38 4.99 24.46 -13.87
N ALA A 39 4.38 25.64 -14.00
CA ALA A 39 3.24 25.89 -14.89
C ALA A 39 2.09 24.85 -14.79
N GLY A 40 1.78 24.37 -13.58
CA GLY A 40 0.73 23.37 -13.36
C GLY A 40 1.13 21.91 -13.61
N VAL A 41 2.42 21.66 -13.86
CA VAL A 41 3.03 20.34 -13.92
C VAL A 41 3.77 20.07 -12.61
N TYR A 42 3.53 18.89 -12.03
CA TYR A 42 4.28 18.38 -10.89
C TYR A 42 5.27 17.31 -11.37
N ASP A 43 6.55 17.51 -11.11
CA ASP A 43 7.57 16.48 -11.24
C ASP A 43 7.88 15.93 -9.84
N LEU A 44 7.51 14.68 -9.61
CA LEU A 44 7.78 13.93 -8.38
C LEU A 44 9.04 13.10 -8.58
N SER A 45 10.01 13.24 -7.69
CA SER A 45 11.23 12.45 -7.70
C SER A 45 11.42 11.76 -6.36
N TYR A 46 11.69 10.46 -6.35
CA TYR A 46 11.72 9.66 -5.13
C TYR A 46 13.15 9.26 -4.76
N GLU A 47 13.48 9.37 -3.47
CA GLU A 47 14.72 8.88 -2.89
C GLU A 47 14.53 7.44 -2.43
N GLN A 48 15.17 6.49 -3.13
CA GLN A 48 14.98 5.08 -2.82
C GLN A 48 15.70 4.64 -1.55
N ASN A 49 16.86 5.19 -1.17
CA ASN A 49 17.53 4.93 0.12
C ASN A 49 17.63 3.42 0.52
N GLY A 50 17.84 2.54 -0.47
CA GLY A 50 17.90 1.08 -0.30
C GLY A 50 16.56 0.35 -0.39
N TYR A 51 15.44 1.07 -0.46
CA TYR A 51 14.14 0.51 -0.79
C TYR A 51 14.10 0.09 -2.27
N ARG A 52 13.48 -1.06 -2.53
CA ARG A 52 13.24 -1.61 -3.86
C ARG A 52 11.76 -1.93 -4.03
N ARG A 53 11.29 -2.03 -5.26
CA ARG A 53 9.90 -2.44 -5.50
C ARG A 53 9.66 -3.84 -4.92
N CYS A 54 8.61 -3.98 -4.13
CA CYS A 54 8.14 -5.24 -3.59
C CYS A 54 7.38 -6.01 -4.69
N MET A 55 7.81 -7.23 -5.01
CA MET A 55 7.08 -8.10 -5.93
C MET A 55 5.98 -8.85 -5.15
N ALA A 56 4.97 -8.13 -4.69
CA ALA A 56 3.97 -8.63 -3.73
C ALA A 56 3.30 -9.95 -4.16
N GLN A 57 3.02 -10.12 -5.46
CA GLN A 57 2.44 -11.35 -6.00
C GLN A 57 3.33 -12.60 -5.83
N ARG A 58 4.65 -12.41 -5.69
CA ARG A 58 5.65 -13.48 -5.57
C ARG A 58 6.00 -13.84 -4.13
N LEU A 59 5.45 -13.12 -3.16
CA LEU A 59 5.64 -13.43 -1.75
C LEU A 59 4.94 -14.76 -1.40
N PRO A 60 5.43 -15.50 -0.40
CA PRO A 60 4.68 -16.62 0.15
C PRO A 60 3.40 -16.11 0.85
N SER A 61 2.36 -16.94 0.94
CA SER A 61 1.04 -16.55 1.47
C SER A 61 1.09 -15.83 2.84
N PRO A 62 1.88 -16.29 3.84
CA PRO A 62 2.00 -15.58 5.11
C PRO A 62 2.50 -14.14 4.95
N GLU A 63 3.49 -13.92 4.10
CA GLU A 63 4.07 -12.59 3.85
C GLU A 63 3.13 -11.71 3.02
N LYS A 64 2.34 -12.28 2.09
CA LYS A 64 1.26 -11.55 1.42
C LYS A 64 0.23 -11.05 2.42
N PHE A 65 -0.24 -11.91 3.33
CA PHE A 65 -1.22 -11.54 4.34
C PHE A 65 -0.66 -10.48 5.31
N ARG A 66 0.60 -10.66 5.74
CA ARG A 66 1.32 -9.67 6.55
C ARG A 66 1.43 -8.31 5.86
N LEU A 67 1.70 -8.29 4.55
CA LEU A 67 1.76 -7.06 3.77
C LEU A 67 0.39 -6.40 3.72
N LEU A 68 -0.68 -7.17 3.47
CA LEU A 68 -2.04 -6.63 3.41
C LEU A 68 -2.49 -6.04 4.75
N GLU A 69 -2.20 -6.69 5.88
CA GLU A 69 -2.41 -6.14 7.23
C GLU A 69 -1.63 -4.82 7.43
N LEU A 70 -0.35 -4.81 7.06
CA LEU A 70 0.50 -3.63 7.21
C LEU A 70 -0.01 -2.43 6.38
N LEU A 71 -0.61 -2.69 5.21
CA LEU A 71 -1.16 -1.62 4.37
C LEU A 71 -2.43 -1.00 4.96
N TYR A 72 -3.23 -1.77 5.70
CA TYR A 72 -4.32 -1.22 6.51
C TYR A 72 -3.77 -0.32 7.62
N ASP A 73 -2.78 -0.81 8.36
CA ASP A 73 -2.12 -0.04 9.43
C ASP A 73 -1.49 1.27 8.92
N ILE A 74 -0.88 1.23 7.71
CA ILE A 74 -0.32 2.42 7.04
C ILE A 74 -1.43 3.41 6.68
N ASN A 75 -2.59 2.93 6.24
CA ASN A 75 -3.73 3.80 5.94
C ASN A 75 -4.17 4.58 7.19
N GLU A 76 -4.37 3.89 8.31
CA GLU A 76 -4.73 4.53 9.58
C GLU A 76 -3.69 5.57 10.01
N GLU A 77 -2.41 5.27 9.83
CA GLU A 77 -1.32 6.22 10.12
C GLU A 77 -1.39 7.45 9.19
N ASN A 78 -1.64 7.25 7.90
CA ASN A 78 -1.74 8.34 6.93
C ASN A 78 -2.93 9.28 7.17
N GLU A 79 -4.09 8.73 7.55
CA GLU A 79 -5.26 9.51 7.95
C GLU A 79 -4.92 10.46 9.11
N ASN A 80 -4.18 9.97 10.10
CA ASN A 80 -3.70 10.77 11.23
C ASN A 80 -2.67 11.86 10.83
N HIS A 81 -1.98 11.67 9.71
CA HIS A 81 -1.02 12.61 9.14
C HIS A 81 -1.59 13.46 7.99
N LEU A 82 -2.93 13.57 7.89
CA LEU A 82 -3.62 14.41 6.90
C LEU A 82 -3.31 14.05 5.43
N ILE A 83 -2.94 12.79 5.17
CA ILE A 83 -2.86 12.23 3.82
C ILE A 83 -3.95 11.17 3.70
N PRO A 84 -5.21 11.57 3.47
CA PRO A 84 -6.31 10.62 3.47
C PRO A 84 -6.21 9.70 2.25
N ALA A 85 -6.79 8.51 2.38
CA ALA A 85 -6.70 7.45 1.38
C ALA A 85 -7.06 7.92 -0.02
N GLU A 86 -8.06 8.79 -0.16
CA GLU A 86 -8.55 9.36 -1.42
C GLU A 86 -7.48 10.14 -2.18
N ARG A 87 -6.36 10.51 -1.55
CA ARG A 87 -5.32 11.33 -2.17
C ARG A 87 -4.20 10.54 -2.81
N TYR A 88 -4.06 9.24 -2.52
CA TYR A 88 -2.99 8.43 -3.09
C TYR A 88 -3.49 7.12 -3.69
N MET A 89 -2.82 6.67 -4.73
CA MET A 89 -3.06 5.36 -5.32
C MET A 89 -2.44 4.26 -4.46
N LEU A 90 -3.12 3.11 -4.40
CA LEU A 90 -2.64 1.90 -3.75
C LEU A 90 -2.63 0.78 -4.78
N GLU A 91 -1.43 0.46 -5.28
CA GLU A 91 -1.20 -0.50 -6.36
C GLU A 91 0.06 -1.33 -6.08
N PRO A 92 0.19 -2.57 -6.58
CA PRO A 92 1.35 -3.40 -6.31
C PRO A 92 2.68 -2.75 -6.70
N GLU A 93 2.70 -1.99 -7.81
CA GLU A 93 3.89 -1.32 -8.33
C GLU A 93 4.34 -0.12 -7.48
N LEU A 94 3.49 0.33 -6.56
CA LEU A 94 3.73 1.44 -5.65
C LEU A 94 4.19 0.97 -4.26
N ILE A 95 4.33 -0.34 -4.04
CA ILE A 95 4.81 -0.89 -2.77
C ILE A 95 6.31 -1.10 -2.84
N TYR A 96 7.04 -0.48 -1.92
CA TYR A 96 8.49 -0.58 -1.81
C TYR A 96 8.88 -1.14 -0.46
N TRP A 97 9.96 -1.92 -0.44
CA TRP A 97 10.46 -2.54 0.76
C TRP A 97 11.99 -2.51 0.85
N LYS A 98 12.51 -2.72 2.05
CA LYS A 98 13.93 -2.82 2.35
C LYS A 98 14.20 -4.14 3.07
N ASP A 99 15.40 -4.68 2.86
CA ASP A 99 15.90 -5.89 3.53
C ASP A 99 15.02 -7.15 3.34
N HIS A 100 14.13 -7.16 2.33
CA HIS A 100 13.19 -8.25 2.05
C HIS A 100 12.31 -8.62 3.26
N ARG A 101 11.97 -7.64 4.10
CA ARG A 101 11.14 -7.84 5.30
C ARG A 101 9.87 -6.99 5.23
N ILE A 102 8.75 -7.59 5.55
CA ILE A 102 7.48 -6.87 5.73
C ILE A 102 7.39 -6.34 7.16
N GLY A 103 7.32 -5.01 7.29
CA GLY A 103 7.21 -4.35 8.58
C GLY A 103 7.17 -2.83 8.47
N ARG A 104 6.71 -2.15 9.54
CA ARG A 104 6.51 -0.69 9.56
C ARG A 104 7.74 0.14 9.22
N LYS A 105 8.94 -0.34 9.53
CA LYS A 105 10.20 0.36 9.21
C LYS A 105 10.75 0.00 7.83
N THR A 106 10.31 -1.11 7.26
CA THR A 106 10.90 -1.71 6.07
C THR A 106 9.99 -1.64 4.85
N VAL A 107 8.74 -1.22 4.98
CA VAL A 107 7.81 -0.98 3.86
C VAL A 107 7.49 0.50 3.74
N ARG A 108 7.47 1.01 2.51
CA ARG A 108 7.08 2.37 2.15
C ARG A 108 6.21 2.35 0.90
N LEU A 109 5.28 3.29 0.81
CA LEU A 109 4.50 3.53 -0.40
C LEU A 109 5.21 4.56 -1.29
N LEU A 110 5.21 4.34 -2.59
CA LEU A 110 5.53 5.39 -3.54
C LEU A 110 4.28 6.27 -3.72
N PHE A 111 4.33 7.50 -3.23
CA PHE A 111 3.20 8.42 -3.37
C PHE A 111 2.93 8.68 -4.86
N TYR A 112 1.70 8.43 -5.28
CA TYR A 112 1.18 8.84 -6.57
C TYR A 112 -0.26 9.30 -6.38
N PRO A 113 -0.66 10.48 -6.89
CA PRO A 113 -1.97 11.03 -6.58
C PRO A 113 -3.08 10.15 -7.16
N ASP A 114 -4.10 9.89 -6.34
CA ASP A 114 -5.33 9.32 -6.86
C ASP A 114 -6.27 10.43 -7.33
N VAL A 115 -6.39 10.54 -8.65
CA VAL A 115 -7.24 11.54 -9.30
C VAL A 115 -8.74 11.21 -9.19
N LYS A 116 -9.08 9.96 -8.88
CA LYS A 116 -10.47 9.50 -8.77
C LYS A 116 -11.03 9.70 -7.37
N GLY A 117 -10.17 9.85 -6.36
CA GLY A 117 -10.60 9.98 -4.97
C GLY A 117 -11.26 8.71 -4.45
N GLU A 118 -10.77 7.54 -4.83
CA GLU A 118 -11.39 6.27 -4.41
C GLU A 118 -11.15 6.04 -2.91
N PRO A 119 -12.15 5.52 -2.17
CA PRO A 119 -12.00 5.24 -0.74
C PRO A 119 -11.04 4.07 -0.50
N PHE A 120 -10.42 4.04 0.68
CA PHE A 120 -9.42 3.01 1.05
C PHE A 120 -9.91 1.59 0.78
N LEU A 121 -11.09 1.23 1.31
CA LEU A 121 -11.62 -0.13 1.22
C LEU A 121 -11.68 -0.62 -0.24
N ARG A 122 -12.13 0.24 -1.17
CA ARG A 122 -12.21 -0.15 -2.58
C ARG A 122 -10.84 -0.41 -3.19
N LYS A 123 -9.86 0.46 -2.91
CA LYS A 123 -8.48 0.28 -3.38
C LYS A 123 -7.87 -1.00 -2.82
N TRP A 124 -8.09 -1.23 -1.53
CA TRP A 124 -7.52 -2.37 -0.82
C TRP A 124 -8.10 -3.68 -1.32
N LEU A 125 -9.40 -3.76 -1.60
CA LEU A 125 -10.01 -4.94 -2.24
C LEU A 125 -9.41 -5.25 -3.61
N ILE A 126 -9.27 -4.23 -4.47
CA ILE A 126 -8.66 -4.38 -5.79
C ILE A 126 -7.19 -4.84 -5.64
N LEU A 127 -6.46 -4.27 -4.68
CA LEU A 127 -5.09 -4.67 -4.40
C LEU A 127 -5.01 -6.14 -3.96
N ILE A 128 -5.90 -6.57 -3.06
CA ILE A 128 -5.94 -7.95 -2.57
C ILE A 128 -6.17 -8.92 -3.75
N GLU A 129 -7.12 -8.63 -4.64
CA GLU A 129 -7.36 -9.44 -5.83
C GLU A 129 -6.16 -9.47 -6.79
N LYS A 130 -5.36 -8.41 -6.85
CA LYS A 130 -4.12 -8.36 -7.67
C LYS A 130 -2.94 -9.09 -7.03
N ILE A 131 -2.89 -9.19 -5.71
CA ILE A 131 -1.79 -9.83 -4.95
C ILE A 131 -2.03 -11.32 -4.77
N LEU A 132 -3.27 -11.71 -4.47
CA LEU A 132 -3.63 -13.08 -4.15
C LEU A 132 -3.87 -13.92 -5.41
N ASN A 133 -3.41 -15.17 -5.35
CA ASN A 133 -3.53 -16.16 -6.41
C ASN A 133 -4.60 -17.19 -6.02
N PRO A 134 -5.75 -17.25 -6.72
CA PRO A 134 -6.81 -18.21 -6.42
C PRO A 134 -6.41 -19.67 -6.70
N GLY A 135 -5.24 -19.93 -7.31
CA GLY A 135 -4.66 -21.27 -7.42
C GLY A 135 -4.00 -21.79 -6.13
N VAL A 136 -3.78 -20.92 -5.14
CA VAL A 136 -3.22 -21.30 -3.83
C VAL A 136 -4.37 -21.51 -2.84
N PRO A 137 -4.50 -22.70 -2.20
CA PRO A 137 -5.67 -23.03 -1.37
C PRO A 137 -5.97 -22.02 -0.26
N GLU A 138 -4.96 -21.56 0.47
CA GLU A 138 -5.12 -20.64 1.60
C GLU A 138 -5.54 -19.25 1.11
N GLU A 139 -4.96 -18.79 0.00
CA GLU A 139 -5.29 -17.50 -0.62
C GLU A 139 -6.70 -17.51 -1.24
N LYS A 140 -7.09 -18.63 -1.88
CA LYS A 140 -8.45 -18.85 -2.37
C LYS A 140 -9.47 -18.84 -1.24
N GLY A 141 -9.18 -19.56 -0.15
CA GLY A 141 -10.04 -19.61 1.02
C GLY A 141 -10.25 -18.23 1.64
N LEU A 142 -9.20 -17.42 1.72
CA LEU A 142 -9.31 -16.02 2.15
C LEU A 142 -10.20 -15.20 1.19
N LEU A 143 -9.98 -15.27 -0.12
CA LEU A 143 -10.80 -14.55 -1.12
C LEU A 143 -12.30 -14.92 -1.06
N GLU A 144 -12.63 -16.18 -0.76
CA GLU A 144 -14.01 -16.63 -0.56
C GLU A 144 -14.61 -16.08 0.75
N GLN A 145 -13.86 -16.15 1.85
CA GLN A 145 -14.28 -15.59 3.14
C GLN A 145 -14.48 -14.08 3.06
N MET A 146 -13.61 -13.37 2.35
CA MET A 146 -13.73 -11.94 2.10
C MET A 146 -15.01 -11.61 1.34
N ARG A 147 -15.30 -12.33 0.25
CA ARG A 147 -16.53 -12.12 -0.53
C ARG A 147 -17.77 -12.33 0.33
N TYR A 148 -17.76 -13.34 1.20
CA TYR A 148 -18.85 -13.57 2.15
C TYR A 148 -18.98 -12.44 3.19
N LEU A 149 -17.86 -11.96 3.73
CA LEU A 149 -17.84 -10.86 4.70
C LEU A 149 -18.41 -9.57 4.09
N LEU A 150 -17.98 -9.22 2.87
CA LEU A 150 -18.42 -8.00 2.17
C LEU A 150 -19.91 -8.00 1.81
N GLN A 151 -20.53 -9.17 1.66
CA GLN A 151 -21.99 -9.26 1.52
C GLN A 151 -22.74 -8.85 2.80
N LYS A 152 -22.09 -8.89 3.96
CA LYS A 152 -22.68 -8.59 5.26
C LYS A 152 -22.24 -7.27 5.85
N SER A 153 -21.00 -6.84 5.58
CA SER A 153 -20.37 -5.69 6.22
C SER A 153 -19.25 -5.16 5.32
N ASN A 154 -19.26 -3.85 5.07
CA ASN A 154 -18.16 -3.15 4.39
C ASN A 154 -17.18 -2.55 5.40
N ASP A 155 -16.91 -3.30 6.47
CA ASP A 155 -16.08 -2.84 7.58
C ASP A 155 -14.63 -3.26 7.31
N PRO A 156 -13.70 -2.31 7.08
CA PRO A 156 -12.33 -2.64 6.74
C PRO A 156 -11.56 -3.24 7.94
N GLU A 157 -11.97 -2.98 9.18
CA GLU A 157 -11.36 -3.58 10.38
C GLU A 157 -11.65 -5.08 10.44
N LYS A 158 -12.89 -5.50 10.18
CA LYS A 158 -13.24 -6.93 10.09
C LYS A 158 -12.49 -7.66 8.99
N LEU A 159 -12.23 -6.96 7.88
CA LEU A 159 -11.44 -7.52 6.79
C LEU A 159 -9.97 -7.68 7.21
N ARG A 160 -9.41 -6.72 7.93
CA ARG A 160 -8.07 -6.82 8.52
C ARG A 160 -7.97 -8.02 9.47
N ASP A 161 -8.95 -8.19 10.36
CA ASP A 161 -8.98 -9.32 11.30
C ASP A 161 -9.04 -10.67 10.59
N LEU A 162 -9.81 -10.75 9.51
CA LEU A 162 -9.88 -11.95 8.66
C LEU A 162 -8.52 -12.29 8.04
N ILE A 163 -7.81 -11.29 7.51
CA ILE A 163 -6.49 -11.45 6.91
C ILE A 163 -5.47 -11.86 7.99
N GLN A 164 -5.51 -11.23 9.17
CA GLN A 164 -4.66 -11.59 10.30
C GLN A 164 -4.88 -13.05 10.72
N ALA A 165 -6.13 -13.48 10.83
CA ALA A 165 -6.45 -14.87 11.16
C ALA A 165 -5.93 -15.85 10.09
N ALA A 166 -5.99 -15.48 8.80
CA ALA A 166 -5.42 -16.28 7.72
C ALA A 166 -3.89 -16.37 7.81
N ARG A 167 -3.19 -15.28 8.16
CA ARG A 167 -1.75 -15.28 8.41
C ARG A 167 -1.36 -16.22 9.54
N ILE A 168 -2.01 -16.10 10.69
CA ILE A 168 -1.72 -16.94 11.87
C ILE A 168 -1.89 -18.43 11.54
N ARG A 169 -2.94 -18.79 10.79
CA ARG A 169 -3.12 -20.19 10.34
C ARG A 169 -1.98 -20.67 9.46
N CYS A 170 -1.55 -19.86 8.49
CA CYS A 170 -0.46 -20.25 7.59
C CYS A 170 0.90 -20.35 8.31
N GLU A 171 1.15 -19.50 9.30
CA GLU A 171 2.36 -19.56 10.13
C GLU A 171 2.35 -20.78 11.06
N GLY A 172 1.20 -21.12 11.66
CA GLY A 172 1.07 -22.30 12.53
C GLY A 172 1.17 -23.64 11.79
N SER A 173 0.72 -23.72 10.54
CA SER A 173 0.85 -24.93 9.71
C SER A 173 2.27 -25.20 9.19
N ALA A 174 3.22 -24.28 9.41
CA ALA A 174 4.63 -24.47 9.01
C ALA A 174 5.49 -25.12 10.12
N GLU A 175 4.92 -25.32 11.33
CA GLU A 175 5.60 -25.90 12.49
C GLU A 175 5.24 -27.39 12.74
N GLU A 176 4.41 -28.00 11.88
CA GLU A 176 4.04 -29.44 11.88
C GLU A 176 4.68 -30.21 10.72
#